data_AF-A0A929H3R7-F1
#
_entry.id   AF-A0A929H3R7-F1
#
_cell.length_a   1.000
_cell.length_b   1.000
_cell.length_c   1.000
_cell.angle_alpha   90.00
_cell.angle_beta   90.00
_cell.angle_gamma   90.00
#
_symmetry.space_group_name_H-M   'P 1'
#
loop_
_entity.id
_entity.type
_entity.pdbx_description
1 polymer ?
#
loop_
_entity_poly.entity_id
_entity_poly.type
_entity_poly.pdbx_seq_one_letter_code
_entity_poly.pdbx_strand_id
1 'polypeptide(L)'
;KLKEDNQNISTEEGKNAALKLIESEINAYRKGGKYEEMFPQRWLPGAIGIPDEAFTQENHLLNSTIKIVRGKIVEQYKDLIGFLYTPEAKDITNEQNKASI
;
A
#
# COMPACT_ATOMS: atom_id res chain seq x y z
N LYS A 1 6.36 -14.80 8.33
CA LYS A 1 6.25 -14.95 6.86
C LYS A 1 7.57 -14.54 6.18
N LEU A 2 7.89 -13.27 5.90
CA LEU A 2 9.19 -12.95 5.23
C LEU A 2 10.47 -13.37 5.99
N LYS A 3 10.51 -13.15 7.32
CA LYS A 3 11.63 -13.62 8.16
C LYS A 3 11.66 -15.14 8.33
N GLU A 4 10.53 -15.81 8.11
CA GLU A 4 10.44 -17.28 8.19
C GLU A 4 10.90 -17.91 6.86
N ASP A 5 10.73 -17.19 5.74
CA ASP A 5 11.10 -17.64 4.39
C ASP A 5 12.52 -17.21 3.96
N ASN A 6 13.32 -16.63 4.86
CA ASN A 6 14.71 -16.20 4.60
C ASN A 6 14.87 -15.26 3.39
N GLN A 7 13.82 -14.52 3.03
CA GLN A 7 13.84 -13.62 1.88
C GLN A 7 14.38 -12.24 2.28
N ASN A 8 15.42 -11.80 1.58
CA ASN A 8 16.02 -10.49 1.76
C ASN A 8 15.25 -9.46 0.93
N ILE A 9 14.72 -8.42 1.58
CA ILE A 9 13.98 -7.31 0.93
C ILE A 9 14.88 -6.53 -0.05
N SER A 10 16.20 -6.68 0.04
CA SER A 10 17.13 -6.10 -0.94
C SER A 10 17.10 -6.80 -2.31
N THR A 11 16.49 -7.98 -2.48
CA THR A 11 16.35 -8.63 -3.79
C THR A 11 14.97 -8.38 -4.39
N GLU A 12 14.88 -8.38 -5.72
CA GLU A 12 13.60 -8.22 -6.44
C GLU A 12 12.55 -9.24 -5.99
N GLU A 13 12.96 -10.49 -5.77
CA GLU A 13 12.07 -11.55 -5.29
C GLU A 13 11.55 -11.25 -3.89
N GLY A 14 12.39 -10.72 -3.00
CA GLY A 14 12.01 -10.34 -1.65
C GLY A 14 11.05 -9.14 -1.62
N LYS A 15 11.29 -8.13 -2.46
CA LYS A 15 10.37 -6.99 -2.64
C LYS A 15 9.01 -7.45 -3.14
N ASN A 16 8.99 -8.30 -4.16
CA ASN A 16 7.76 -8.87 -4.72
C ASN A 16 7.00 -9.70 -3.69
N ALA A 17 7.69 -10.50 -2.88
CA ALA A 17 7.06 -11.27 -1.82
C ALA A 17 6.47 -10.37 -0.73
N ALA A 18 7.18 -9.31 -0.34
CA ALA A 18 6.68 -8.35 0.65
C ALA A 18 5.41 -7.64 0.17
N LEU A 19 5.40 -7.18 -1.09
CA LEU A 19 4.23 -6.57 -1.71
C LEU A 19 3.06 -7.56 -1.79
N LYS A 20 3.29 -8.80 -2.23
CA LYS A 20 2.25 -9.83 -2.28
C LYS A 20 1.68 -10.18 -0.91
N LEU A 21 2.46 -10.07 0.16
CA LEU A 21 1.93 -10.25 1.51
C LEU A 21 0.94 -9.14 1.88
N ILE A 22 1.26 -7.88 1.57
CA ILE A 22 0.34 -6.75 1.78
C ILE A 22 -0.96 -6.98 1.01
N GLU A 23 -0.85 -7.38 -0.26
CA GLU A 23 -2.01 -7.70 -1.09
C GLU A 23 -2.84 -8.86 -0.51
N SER A 24 -2.18 -9.90 0.02
CA SER A 24 -2.87 -11.05 0.63
C SER A 24 -3.73 -10.66 1.83
N GLU A 25 -3.29 -9.68 2.63
CA GLU A 25 -4.07 -9.19 3.77
C GLU A 25 -5.34 -8.45 3.32
N ILE A 26 -5.28 -7.72 2.21
CA ILE A 26 -6.47 -7.08 1.62
C ILE A 26 -7.38 -8.12 0.93
N ASN A 27 -6.78 -9.11 0.25
CA ASN A 27 -7.53 -10.18 -0.40
C ASN A 27 -8.31 -11.05 0.59
N ALA A 28 -7.93 -11.09 1.87
CA ALA A 28 -8.73 -11.74 2.91
C ALA A 28 -10.15 -11.15 3.06
N TYR A 29 -10.37 -9.89 2.64
CA TYR A 29 -11.68 -9.22 2.66
C TYR A 29 -12.41 -9.27 1.31
N ARG A 30 -11.74 -9.70 0.25
CA ARG A 30 -12.37 -9.89 -1.06
C ARG A 30 -13.20 -11.17 -1.08
N LYS A 31 -13.96 -11.34 -2.16
CA LYS A 31 -14.71 -12.58 -2.41
C LYS A 31 -13.81 -13.82 -2.32
N GLY A 32 -14.26 -14.85 -1.60
CA GLY A 32 -13.49 -16.06 -1.31
C GLY A 32 -12.49 -15.92 -0.17
N GLY A 33 -12.37 -14.75 0.45
CA GLY A 33 -11.54 -14.51 1.62
C GLY A 33 -12.27 -14.79 2.94
N LYS A 34 -11.49 -14.97 4.02
CA LYS A 34 -12.02 -15.25 5.39
C LYS A 34 -12.94 -14.16 5.95
N TYR A 35 -12.89 -12.95 5.40
CA TYR A 35 -13.65 -11.78 5.84
C TYR A 35 -14.52 -11.18 4.72
N GLU A 36 -14.91 -11.97 3.70
CA GLU A 36 -15.68 -11.52 2.53
C GLU A 36 -16.93 -10.69 2.90
N GLU A 37 -17.63 -11.06 3.96
CA GLU A 37 -18.90 -10.43 4.37
C GLU A 37 -18.73 -9.17 5.23
N MET A 38 -17.49 -8.80 5.59
CA MET A 38 -17.25 -7.68 6.51
C MET A 38 -17.47 -6.30 5.86
N PHE A 39 -17.19 -6.19 4.56
CA PHE A 39 -17.29 -4.92 3.82
C PHE A 39 -17.93 -5.11 2.44
N PRO A 40 -18.69 -4.12 1.94
CA PRO A 40 -19.07 -4.08 0.54
C PRO A 40 -17.84 -4.12 -0.36
N GLN A 41 -17.87 -4.95 -1.40
CA GLN A 41 -16.73 -5.14 -2.29
C GLN A 41 -16.28 -3.85 -3.00
N ARG A 42 -17.18 -2.86 -3.16
CA ARG A 42 -16.88 -1.54 -3.73
C ARG A 42 -16.09 -0.62 -2.80
N TRP A 43 -16.02 -0.93 -1.49
CA TRP A 43 -15.24 -0.15 -0.53
C TRP A 43 -13.78 -0.58 -0.47
N LEU A 44 -13.48 -1.78 -0.98
CA LEU A 44 -12.10 -2.27 -1.02
C LEU A 44 -11.30 -1.53 -2.10
N PRO A 45 -10.01 -1.23 -1.85
CA PRO A 45 -9.19 -0.50 -2.80
C PRO A 45 -9.02 -1.29 -4.11
N GLY A 46 -9.02 -0.58 -5.24
CA GLY A 46 -8.75 -1.18 -6.55
C GLY A 46 -7.25 -1.33 -6.86
N ALA A 47 -6.43 -0.49 -6.26
CA ALA A 47 -4.98 -0.44 -6.38
C ALA A 47 -4.39 -0.04 -5.02
N ILE A 48 -3.14 -0.41 -4.75
CA ILE A 48 -2.44 -0.13 -3.49
C ILE A 48 -1.13 0.59 -3.82
N GLY A 49 -0.91 1.74 -3.18
CA GLY A 49 0.32 2.51 -3.28
C GLY A 49 1.08 2.51 -1.96
N ILE A 50 2.40 2.35 -2.01
CA ILE A 50 3.28 2.40 -0.86
C ILE A 50 3.99 3.76 -0.81
N PRO A 51 3.74 4.59 0.22
CA PRO A 51 4.50 5.82 0.42
C PRO A 51 5.99 5.56 0.62
N ASP A 52 6.83 6.46 0.12
CA ASP A 52 8.29 6.46 0.26
C ASP A 52 8.76 6.85 1.67
N GLU A 53 7.94 7.59 2.42
CA GLU A 53 8.20 7.96 3.80
C GLU A 53 7.01 7.72 4.73
N ALA A 54 7.30 7.57 6.02
CA ALA A 54 6.28 7.46 7.05
C ALA A 54 5.59 8.81 7.30
N PHE A 55 4.29 8.80 7.59
CA PHE A 55 3.59 10.02 7.98
C PHE A 55 3.96 10.37 9.43
N THR A 56 4.50 11.57 9.64
CA THR A 56 4.95 12.05 10.95
C THR A 56 4.44 13.46 11.23
N GLN A 57 4.63 13.93 12.46
CA GLN A 57 4.38 15.34 12.79
C GLN A 57 5.47 16.25 12.21
N GLU A 58 6.69 15.74 12.07
CA GLU A 58 7.85 16.47 11.57
C GLU A 58 7.71 16.83 10.09
N ASN A 59 7.27 15.89 9.25
CA ASN A 59 6.91 16.17 7.86
C ASN A 59 5.49 16.77 7.70
N HIS A 60 4.83 17.08 8.82
CA HIS A 60 3.50 17.71 8.89
C HIS A 60 2.36 16.93 8.20
N LEU A 61 2.56 15.64 7.92
CA LEU A 61 1.53 14.77 7.38
C LEU A 61 0.57 14.28 8.48
N LEU A 62 1.01 14.36 9.73
CA LEU A 62 0.18 14.20 10.93
C LEU A 62 0.07 15.52 11.70
N ASN A 63 -1.08 15.73 12.34
CA ASN A 63 -1.26 16.82 13.29
C ASN A 63 -0.78 16.46 14.71
N SER A 64 -0.86 17.41 15.64
CA SER A 64 -0.47 17.21 17.05
C SER A 64 -1.22 16.07 17.76
N THR A 65 -2.39 15.67 17.26
CA THR A 65 -3.20 14.54 17.77
C THR A 65 -2.99 13.24 16.99
N ILE A 66 -1.96 13.16 16.14
CA ILE A 66 -1.63 11.96 15.33
C ILE A 66 -2.73 11.63 14.31
N LYS A 67 -3.52 12.63 13.90
CA LYS A 67 -4.48 12.49 12.80
C LYS A 67 -3.83 12.91 11.49
N ILE A 68 -4.18 12.18 10.43
CA ILE A 68 -3.78 12.45 9.06
C ILE A 68 -4.26 13.83 8.58
N VAL A 69 -3.34 14.59 7.99
CA VAL A 69 -3.62 15.86 7.33
C VAL A 69 -3.85 15.59 5.84
N ARG A 70 -5.09 15.20 5.48
CA ARG A 70 -5.46 14.78 4.11
C ARG A 70 -5.00 15.75 3.02
N GLY A 71 -5.18 17.06 3.22
CA GLY A 71 -4.82 18.06 2.20
C GLY A 71 -3.34 18.01 1.81
N LYS A 72 -2.45 17.94 2.82
CA LYS A 72 -1.01 17.87 2.61
C LYS A 72 -0.57 16.56 1.97
N ILE A 73 -1.13 15.44 2.43
CA ILE A 73 -0.84 14.12 1.84
C ILE A 73 -1.26 14.08 0.37
N VAL A 74 -2.46 14.58 0.05
CA VAL A 74 -2.96 14.59 -1.35
C VAL A 74 -2.09 15.48 -2.24
N GLU A 75 -1.58 16.60 -1.73
CA GLU A 75 -0.67 17.48 -2.47
C GLU A 75 0.70 16.84 -2.70
N GLN A 76 1.31 16.28 -1.66
CA GLN A 76 2.62 15.65 -1.73
C GLN A 76 2.62 14.39 -2.60
N TYR A 77 1.59 13.55 -2.45
CA TYR A 77 1.47 12.28 -3.19
C TYR A 77 0.55 12.39 -4.40
N LYS A 78 0.37 13.59 -4.96
CA LYS A 78 -0.54 13.82 -6.10
C LYS A 78 -0.23 12.91 -7.28
N ASP A 79 1.04 12.75 -7.62
CA ASP A 79 1.47 11.94 -8.76
C ASP A 79 1.29 10.45 -8.50
N LEU A 80 1.61 9.98 -7.29
CA LEU A 80 1.34 8.61 -6.85
C LEU A 80 -0.17 8.31 -6.90
N ILE A 81 -0.99 9.20 -6.34
CA ILE A 81 -2.46 9.05 -6.39
C ILE A 81 -2.96 9.03 -7.83
N GLY A 82 -2.41 9.88 -8.71
CA GLY A 82 -2.72 9.89 -10.14
C GLY A 82 -2.38 8.56 -10.80
N PHE A 83 -1.20 8.00 -10.50
CA PHE A 83 -0.77 6.69 -10.97
C PHE A 83 -1.71 5.56 -10.49
N LEU A 84 -2.21 5.61 -9.25
CA LEU A 84 -3.15 4.60 -8.73
C LEU A 84 -4.46 4.47 -9.52
N TYR A 85 -4.82 5.46 -10.34
CA TYR A 85 -5.99 5.39 -11.21
C TYR A 85 -5.69 4.79 -12.60
N THR A 86 -4.45 4.41 -12.90
CA THR A 86 -4.09 3.76 -14.16
C THR A 86 -4.23 2.23 -14.08
N PRO A 87 -4.36 1.53 -15.22
CA PRO A 87 -4.41 0.06 -15.23
C PRO A 87 -3.14 -0.59 -14.66
N GLU A 88 -1.98 0.02 -14.86
CA GLU A 88 -0.67 -0.51 -14.45
C GLU A 88 -0.55 -0.59 -12.93
N ALA A 89 -1.17 0.34 -12.20
CA ALA A 89 -1.12 0.38 -10.74
C ALA A 89 -1.96 -0.72 -10.05
N LYS A 90 -2.77 -1.47 -10.80
CA LYS A 90 -3.55 -2.59 -10.25
C LYS A 90 -2.65 -3.74 -9.79
N ASP A 91 -1.50 -3.91 -10.43
CA ASP A 91 -0.49 -4.85 -9.96
C ASP A 91 0.28 -4.21 -8.81
N ILE A 92 0.22 -4.81 -7.62
CA ILE A 92 0.94 -4.29 -6.46
C ILE A 92 2.46 -4.35 -6.64
N THR A 93 2.96 -5.23 -7.51
CA THR A 93 4.39 -5.41 -7.82
C THR A 93 4.91 -4.44 -8.89
N ASN A 94 4.20 -3.33 -9.12
CA ASN A 94 4.66 -2.26 -9.98
C ASN A 94 5.96 -1.59 -9.46
N GLU A 95 6.68 -0.94 -10.38
CA GLU A 95 7.97 -0.32 -10.10
C GLU A 95 7.90 0.81 -9.07
N GLN A 96 6.79 1.55 -8.96
CA GLN A 96 6.65 2.61 -7.94
C GLN A 96 6.66 2.01 -6.53
N ASN A 97 5.88 0.94 -6.31
CA ASN A 97 5.81 0.27 -5.03
C ASN A 97 7.13 -0.43 -4.66
N LYS A 98 7.82 -1.02 -5.65
CA LYS A 98 9.14 -1.63 -5.44
C LYS A 98 10.22 -0.60 -5.08
N ALA A 99 10.11 0.62 -5.60
CA ALA A 99 11.02 1.70 -5.26
C ALA A 99 10.84 2.18 -3.81
N SER A 100 9.62 2.09 -3.27
CA SER A 100 9.31 2.49 -1.88
C SER A 100 9.66 1.45 -0.81
N ILE A 101 9.99 0.21 -1.20
CA ILE A 101 10.27 -0.91 -0.30
C ILE A 101 11.76 -1.28 -0.21
#